data_AF-A0A9E9MBW0-F1
#
_entry.id   AF-A0A9E9MBW0-F1
#
_cell.length_a   1.000
_cell.length_b   1.000
_cell.length_c   1.000
_cell.angle_alpha   90.00
_cell.angle_beta   90.00
_cell.angle_gamma   90.00
#
_symmetry.space_group_name_H-M   'P 1'
#
loop_
_entity.id
_entity.type
_entity.pdbx_description
1 polymer ?
#
loop_
_entity_poly.entity_id
_entity_poly.type
_entity_poly.pdbx_seq_one_letter_code
_entity_poly.pdbx_strand_id
1 'polypeptide(L)'
;MKNNIQPKKWRKTKSSNGFLIHEIVNPNKDCSGIRKYFYKNKQAYRITLNSRLAQQLAGYALIEKDLRSTIVWLETIEKMQEGIQQVEGGYISTDREKYNIIKGLYIASLIFYGKCFTKCEGRNAQLSQRNIDEKFIQLHIEIIKQRHNFAAHSGAERIESVEVALVFPQQRNAYHIFDIFTELNQPDAFNQFEDLKFIDLVKHQYNIAVKKRNELQKLIIERDLKEKNIDEWIRLGKKSLNKF
;
A
#
# COMPACT_ATOMS: atom_id res chain seq x y z
N MET A 1 34.00 -28.49 13.06
CA MET A 1 32.78 -27.65 13.07
C MET A 1 32.14 -27.71 11.70
N LYS A 2 30.98 -28.36 11.56
CA LYS A 2 30.24 -28.42 10.28
C LYS A 2 29.57 -27.05 10.07
N ASN A 3 29.94 -26.34 9.01
CA ASN A 3 29.25 -25.14 8.56
C ASN A 3 27.83 -25.52 8.13
N ASN A 4 26.87 -25.43 9.05
CA ASN A 4 25.44 -25.52 8.76
C ASN A 4 25.03 -24.26 7.97
N ILE A 5 25.31 -24.25 6.67
CA ILE A 5 24.74 -23.27 5.76
C ILE A 5 23.26 -23.64 5.61
N GLN A 6 22.38 -22.89 6.28
CA GLN A 6 20.93 -23.05 6.08
C GLN A 6 20.61 -22.98 4.57
N PRO A 7 19.69 -23.84 4.07
CA PRO A 7 19.34 -23.85 2.67
C PRO A 7 18.83 -22.46 2.26
N LYS A 8 19.48 -21.87 1.24
CA LYS A 8 19.04 -20.60 0.65
C LYS A 8 17.57 -20.75 0.23
N LYS A 9 16.65 -20.04 0.90
CA LYS A 9 15.26 -19.95 0.45
C LYS A 9 15.25 -19.20 -0.88
N TRP A 10 14.71 -19.83 -1.91
CA TRP A 10 14.68 -19.28 -3.26
C TRP A 10 13.28 -19.36 -3.84
N ARG A 11 12.85 -18.28 -4.47
CA ARG A 11 11.57 -18.19 -5.21
C ARG A 11 11.87 -18.15 -6.70
N LYS A 12 11.14 -18.95 -7.47
CA LYS A 12 11.19 -18.96 -8.95
C LYS A 12 9.97 -18.28 -9.52
N THR A 13 10.19 -17.39 -10.48
CA THR A 13 9.12 -16.74 -11.24
C THR A 13 9.47 -16.74 -12.72
N LYS A 14 8.50 -17.01 -13.59
CA LYS A 14 8.67 -16.87 -15.05
C LYS A 14 8.09 -15.53 -15.51
N SER A 15 8.83 -14.81 -16.37
CA SER A 15 8.31 -13.63 -17.05
C SER A 15 7.57 -14.01 -18.33
N SER A 16 6.69 -13.12 -18.81
CA SER A 16 5.99 -13.27 -20.09
C SER A 16 6.95 -13.46 -21.27
N ASN A 17 8.13 -12.84 -21.22
CA ASN A 17 9.14 -12.92 -22.27
C ASN A 17 10.07 -14.15 -22.13
N GLY A 18 9.70 -15.14 -21.31
CA GLY A 18 10.44 -16.40 -21.18
C GLY A 18 11.68 -16.35 -20.28
N PHE A 19 11.88 -15.27 -19.51
CA PHE A 19 12.95 -15.25 -18.50
C PHE A 19 12.51 -16.01 -17.25
N LEU A 20 13.42 -16.81 -16.70
CA LEU A 20 13.29 -17.43 -15.39
C LEU A 20 14.08 -16.59 -14.36
N ILE A 21 13.41 -16.18 -13.30
CA ILE A 21 13.94 -15.30 -12.25
C ILE A 21 14.08 -16.13 -10.98
N HIS A 22 15.30 -16.24 -10.48
CA HIS A 22 15.62 -16.85 -9.19
C HIS A 22 15.88 -15.74 -8.18
N GLU A 23 14.96 -15.56 -7.25
CA GLU A 23 15.14 -14.66 -6.11
C GLU A 23 15.70 -15.45 -4.94
N ILE A 24 16.88 -15.06 -4.46
CA ILE A 24 17.62 -15.68 -3.38
C ILE A 24 17.58 -14.71 -2.21
N VAL A 25 16.88 -15.07 -1.14
CA VAL A 25 16.83 -14.25 0.07
C VAL A 25 18.07 -14.54 0.90
N ASN A 26 18.81 -13.50 1.29
CA ASN A 26 19.93 -13.69 2.21
C ASN A 26 19.39 -13.89 3.63
N PRO A 27 19.60 -15.06 4.27
CA PRO A 27 19.04 -15.31 5.60
C PRO A 27 19.71 -14.47 6.70
N ASN A 28 20.91 -13.93 6.47
CA ASN A 28 21.76 -13.37 7.53
C ASN A 28 22.06 -11.86 7.41
N LYS A 29 21.49 -11.15 6.43
CA LYS A 29 21.65 -9.69 6.30
C LYS A 29 20.35 -9.05 5.80
N ASP A 30 19.92 -7.98 6.49
CA ASP A 30 19.10 -6.84 6.03
C ASP A 30 17.87 -7.10 5.12
N CYS A 31 17.35 -8.32 5.06
CA CYS A 31 16.36 -8.75 4.06
C CYS A 31 16.80 -8.50 2.60
N SER A 32 18.10 -8.31 2.33
CA SER A 32 18.58 -8.11 0.97
C SER A 32 18.44 -9.40 0.14
N GLY A 33 17.81 -9.26 -1.02
CA GLY A 33 17.62 -10.35 -1.98
C GLY A 33 18.55 -10.20 -3.18
N ILE A 34 19.14 -11.30 -3.63
CA ILE A 34 19.86 -11.38 -4.90
C ILE A 34 18.93 -11.97 -5.94
N ARG A 35 18.85 -11.37 -7.13
CA ARG A 35 18.10 -11.93 -8.26
C ARG A 35 19.05 -12.39 -9.36
N LYS A 36 18.92 -13.66 -9.75
CA LYS A 36 19.56 -14.23 -10.94
C LYS A 36 18.51 -14.41 -12.03
N TYR A 37 18.87 -14.09 -13.26
CA TYR A 37 17.98 -14.16 -14.41
C TYR A 37 18.52 -15.20 -15.39
N PHE A 38 17.64 -15.99 -15.98
CA PHE A 38 17.98 -17.03 -16.95
C PHE A 38 17.07 -16.91 -18.16
N TYR A 39 17.60 -17.17 -19.35
CA TYR A 39 16.85 -17.26 -20.58
C TYR A 39 17.28 -18.53 -21.31
N LYS A 40 16.32 -19.41 -21.65
CA LYS A 40 16.59 -20.74 -22.25
C LYS A 40 17.72 -21.49 -21.50
N ASN A 41 17.60 -21.57 -20.17
CA ASN A 41 18.55 -22.21 -19.25
C ASN A 41 19.96 -21.60 -19.17
N LYS A 42 20.26 -20.50 -19.88
CA LYS A 42 21.52 -19.77 -19.76
C LYS A 42 21.36 -18.56 -18.84
N GLN A 43 22.31 -18.33 -17.93
CA GLN A 43 22.28 -17.14 -17.08
C GLN A 43 22.36 -15.87 -17.95
N ALA A 44 21.40 -14.98 -17.78
CA ALA A 44 21.30 -13.72 -18.49
C ALA A 44 22.13 -12.62 -17.81
N TYR A 45 22.60 -11.67 -18.61
CA TYR A 45 23.27 -10.47 -18.11
C TYR A 45 22.26 -9.56 -17.38
N ARG A 46 22.69 -8.97 -16.27
CA ARG A 46 21.91 -7.98 -15.50
C ARG A 46 22.69 -6.68 -15.38
N ILE A 47 22.04 -5.57 -15.69
CA ILE A 47 22.59 -4.22 -15.49
C ILE A 47 21.59 -3.43 -14.67
N THR A 48 22.08 -2.68 -13.66
CA THR A 48 21.24 -1.71 -12.96
C THR A 48 21.21 -0.43 -13.78
N LEU A 49 20.04 0.03 -14.18
CA LEU A 49 19.86 1.33 -14.81
C LEU A 49 19.73 2.40 -13.72
N ASN A 50 20.51 3.48 -13.83
CA ASN A 50 20.56 4.58 -12.86
C ASN A 50 20.14 5.93 -13.46
N SER A 51 19.62 5.95 -14.69
CA SER A 51 19.14 7.17 -15.34
C SER A 51 17.98 7.80 -14.56
N ARG A 52 17.73 9.09 -14.79
CA ARG A 52 16.58 9.79 -14.21
C ARG A 52 15.26 9.08 -14.53
N LEU A 53 15.10 8.57 -15.76
CA LEU A 53 13.91 7.83 -16.18
C LEU A 53 13.78 6.50 -15.44
N ALA A 54 14.88 5.76 -15.26
CA ALA A 54 14.89 4.51 -14.49
C ALA A 54 14.54 4.73 -13.02
N GLN A 55 15.04 5.81 -12.41
CA GLN A 55 14.69 6.20 -11.04
C GLN A 55 13.20 6.56 -10.92
N GLN A 56 12.65 7.31 -11.89
CA GLN A 56 11.21 7.59 -11.93
C GLN A 56 10.37 6.32 -12.07
N LEU A 57 10.79 5.39 -12.93
CA LEU A 57 10.11 4.09 -13.08
C LEU A 57 10.13 3.30 -11.76
N ALA A 58 11.26 3.28 -11.06
CA ALA A 58 11.36 2.66 -9.74
C ALA A 58 10.40 3.32 -8.73
N GLY A 59 10.31 4.65 -8.75
CA GLY A 59 9.36 5.40 -7.93
C GLY A 59 7.90 5.03 -8.17
N TYR A 60 7.48 4.99 -9.42
CA TYR A 60 6.12 4.56 -9.79
C TYR A 60 5.88 3.07 -9.52
N ALA A 61 6.91 2.22 -9.57
CA ALA A 61 6.78 0.81 -9.15
C ALA A 61 6.50 0.68 -7.64
N LEU A 62 7.07 1.56 -6.81
CA LEU A 62 6.75 1.62 -5.39
C LEU A 62 5.31 2.14 -5.16
N ILE A 63 4.88 3.17 -5.90
CA ILE A 63 3.48 3.66 -5.85
C ILE A 63 2.51 2.54 -6.25
N GLU A 64 2.75 1.85 -7.37
CA GLU A 64 1.90 0.74 -7.81
C GLU A 64 1.82 -0.37 -6.76
N LYS A 65 2.95 -0.71 -6.13
CA LYS A 65 2.98 -1.69 -5.05
C LYS A 65 2.11 -1.23 -3.87
N ASP A 66 2.25 0.01 -3.44
CA ASP A 66 1.50 0.55 -2.30
C ASP A 66 -0.01 0.51 -2.59
N LEU A 67 -0.45 0.95 -3.78
CA LEU A 67 -1.85 0.91 -4.22
C LEU A 67 -2.37 -0.53 -4.34
N ARG A 68 -1.57 -1.47 -4.84
CA ARG A 68 -1.96 -2.89 -4.91
C ARG A 68 -2.22 -3.47 -3.53
N SER A 69 -1.39 -3.13 -2.53
CA SER A 69 -1.64 -3.53 -1.14
C SER A 69 -2.93 -2.90 -0.61
N THR A 70 -3.15 -1.61 -0.87
CA THR A 70 -4.39 -0.91 -0.48
C THR A 70 -5.63 -1.59 -1.06
N ILE A 71 -5.63 -1.98 -2.34
CA ILE A 71 -6.74 -2.71 -2.96
C ILE A 71 -7.02 -4.02 -2.20
N VAL A 72 -5.98 -4.83 -1.93
CA VAL A 72 -6.14 -6.10 -1.21
C VAL A 72 -6.74 -5.89 0.18
N TRP A 73 -6.31 -4.85 0.91
CA TRP A 73 -6.85 -4.56 2.24
C TRP A 73 -8.31 -4.10 2.18
N LEU A 74 -8.67 -3.24 1.24
CA LEU A 74 -10.06 -2.80 1.05
C LEU A 74 -10.98 -3.97 0.65
N GLU A 75 -10.54 -4.84 -0.26
CA GLU A 75 -11.30 -6.06 -0.60
C GLU A 75 -11.42 -7.02 0.59
N THR A 76 -10.41 -7.06 1.46
CA THR A 76 -10.46 -7.86 2.69
C THR A 76 -11.48 -7.27 3.68
N ILE A 77 -11.51 -5.95 3.83
CA ILE A 77 -12.51 -5.25 4.66
C ILE A 77 -13.91 -5.54 4.13
N GLU A 78 -14.17 -5.38 2.83
CA GLU A 78 -15.49 -5.66 2.24
C GLU A 78 -15.96 -7.10 2.54
N LYS A 79 -15.07 -8.09 2.35
CA LYS A 79 -15.36 -9.50 2.68
C LYS A 79 -15.62 -9.72 4.17
N MET A 80 -14.85 -9.07 5.04
CA MET A 80 -15.08 -9.15 6.48
C MET A 80 -16.42 -8.50 6.86
N GLN A 81 -16.90 -7.50 6.13
CA GLN A 81 -18.17 -6.84 6.40
C GLN A 81 -19.41 -7.55 5.85
N GLU A 82 -19.24 -8.60 5.03
CA GLU A 82 -20.36 -9.41 4.52
C GLU A 82 -21.20 -10.00 5.67
N GLY A 83 -22.53 -9.88 5.56
CA GLY A 83 -23.49 -10.40 6.54
C GLY A 83 -23.64 -9.57 7.81
N ILE A 84 -22.99 -8.41 7.92
CA ILE A 84 -23.18 -7.47 9.04
C ILE A 84 -24.39 -6.57 8.74
N GLN A 85 -25.32 -6.46 9.68
CA GLN A 85 -26.39 -5.47 9.60
C GLN A 85 -25.80 -4.06 9.71
N GLN A 86 -25.99 -3.24 8.67
CA GLN A 86 -25.84 -1.80 8.79
C GLN A 86 -26.97 -1.26 9.66
N VAL A 87 -26.62 -0.42 10.62
CA VAL A 87 -27.58 0.37 11.40
C VAL A 87 -27.38 1.83 11.01
N GLU A 88 -28.43 2.63 11.08
CA GLU A 88 -28.35 4.06 10.77
C GLU A 88 -27.29 4.70 11.69
N GLY A 89 -26.24 5.28 11.10
CA GLY A 89 -25.11 5.87 11.85
C GLY A 89 -23.88 4.96 12.03
N GLY A 90 -23.88 3.69 11.60
CA GLY A 90 -22.65 2.87 11.59
C GLY A 90 -22.88 1.36 11.56
N TYR A 91 -21.82 0.61 11.89
CA TYR A 91 -21.92 -0.83 12.10
C TYR A 91 -21.85 -1.14 13.59
N ILE A 92 -22.93 -1.68 14.16
CA ILE A 92 -22.92 -2.21 15.54
C ILE A 92 -22.71 -3.72 15.42
N SER A 93 -21.48 -4.17 15.66
CA SER A 93 -21.17 -5.58 15.77
C SER A 93 -20.54 -5.89 17.11
N THR A 94 -20.89 -7.05 17.65
CA THR A 94 -20.39 -7.54 18.93
C THR A 94 -18.97 -8.12 18.84
N ASP A 95 -18.43 -8.32 17.62
CA ASP A 95 -17.12 -8.92 17.39
C ASP A 95 -16.00 -7.85 17.36
N ARG A 96 -15.52 -7.46 18.54
CA ARG A 96 -14.47 -6.43 18.68
C ARG A 96 -13.14 -6.83 18.02
N GLU A 97 -12.77 -8.10 18.00
CA GLU A 97 -11.51 -8.54 17.40
C GLU A 97 -11.51 -8.32 15.89
N LYS A 98 -12.61 -8.73 15.23
CA LYS A 98 -12.81 -8.51 13.79
C LYS A 98 -12.75 -7.03 13.43
N TYR A 99 -13.37 -6.17 14.23
CA TYR A 99 -13.39 -4.73 13.99
C TYR A 99 -12.05 -4.05 14.23
N ASN A 100 -11.28 -4.50 15.22
CA ASN A 100 -9.89 -4.06 15.39
C ASN A 100 -9.03 -4.36 14.16
N ILE A 101 -9.23 -5.52 13.52
CA ILE A 101 -8.54 -5.87 12.27
C ILE A 101 -9.00 -4.94 11.12
N ILE A 102 -10.32 -4.75 10.97
CA ILE A 102 -10.88 -3.83 9.95
C ILE A 102 -10.30 -2.42 10.11
N LYS A 103 -10.33 -1.87 11.34
CA LYS A 103 -9.78 -0.55 11.65
C LYS A 103 -8.29 -0.47 11.30
N GLY A 104 -7.51 -1.49 11.66
CA GLY A 104 -6.08 -1.57 11.32
C GLY A 104 -5.82 -1.57 9.81
N LEU A 105 -6.58 -2.37 9.05
CA LEU A 105 -6.50 -2.42 7.58
C LEU A 105 -6.94 -1.10 6.93
N TYR A 106 -7.97 -0.45 7.49
CA TYR A 106 -8.48 0.82 7.00
C TYR A 106 -7.44 1.94 7.18
N ILE A 107 -6.88 2.07 8.38
CA ILE A 107 -5.81 3.03 8.67
C ILE A 107 -4.59 2.78 7.78
N ALA A 108 -4.17 1.51 7.61
CA ALA A 108 -3.08 1.16 6.70
C ALA A 108 -3.40 1.59 5.25
N SER A 109 -4.65 1.41 4.81
CA SER A 109 -5.12 1.83 3.49
C SER A 109 -5.04 3.34 3.30
N LEU A 110 -5.50 4.12 4.28
CA LEU A 110 -5.40 5.59 4.28
C LEU A 110 -3.94 6.06 4.18
N ILE A 111 -3.04 5.46 4.97
CA ILE A 111 -1.62 5.82 5.00
C ILE A 111 -0.96 5.51 3.65
N PHE A 112 -1.14 4.30 3.12
CA PHE A 112 -0.51 3.88 1.86
C PHE A 112 -1.04 4.68 0.67
N TYR A 113 -2.35 4.94 0.64
CA TYR A 113 -2.95 5.80 -0.37
C TYR A 113 -2.38 7.22 -0.29
N GLY A 114 -2.44 7.88 0.87
CA GLY A 114 -1.95 9.25 1.02
C GLY A 114 -0.46 9.39 0.73
N LYS A 115 0.35 8.39 1.10
CA LYS A 115 1.78 8.32 0.75
C LYS A 115 2.01 8.40 -0.75
N CYS A 116 1.07 7.97 -1.61
CA CYS A 116 1.23 8.07 -3.07
C CYS A 116 1.23 9.52 -3.60
N PHE A 117 0.69 10.46 -2.82
CA PHE A 117 0.57 11.89 -3.19
C PHE A 117 1.61 12.78 -2.51
N THR A 118 2.44 12.23 -1.61
CA THR A 118 3.50 12.99 -0.95
C THR A 118 4.85 12.84 -1.65
N LYS A 119 5.65 13.90 -1.69
CA LYS A 119 7.02 13.85 -2.20
C LYS A 119 7.91 13.16 -1.18
N CYS A 120 8.76 12.24 -1.64
CA CYS A 120 9.74 11.53 -0.81
C CYS A 120 11.03 11.34 -1.61
N GLU A 121 12.18 11.76 -1.04
CA GLU A 121 13.49 11.73 -1.70
C GLU A 121 13.91 10.32 -2.15
N GLY A 122 13.55 9.29 -1.37
CA GLY A 122 13.86 7.90 -1.71
C GLY A 122 13.04 7.33 -2.87
N ARG A 123 11.87 7.90 -3.18
CA ARG A 123 10.96 7.41 -4.23
C ARG A 123 11.06 8.20 -5.53
N ASN A 124 11.33 9.51 -5.47
CA ASN A 124 11.44 10.41 -6.63
C ASN A 124 10.24 10.33 -7.61
N ALA A 125 9.06 9.99 -7.11
CA ALA A 125 7.79 9.99 -7.83
C ALA A 125 6.62 10.27 -6.87
N GLN A 126 5.56 10.88 -7.39
CA GLN A 126 4.29 11.11 -6.71
C GLN A 126 3.15 11.12 -7.74
N LEU A 127 1.94 10.76 -7.32
CA LEU A 127 0.74 10.99 -8.10
C LEU A 127 0.36 12.47 -8.09
N SER A 128 -0.33 12.90 -9.14
CA SER A 128 -0.87 14.25 -9.24
C SER A 128 -2.38 14.22 -9.06
N GLN A 129 -2.90 15.11 -8.22
CA GLN A 129 -4.35 15.31 -8.06
C GLN A 129 -5.05 15.65 -9.37
N ARG A 130 -4.33 16.27 -10.32
CA ARG A 130 -4.86 16.62 -11.65
C ARG A 130 -5.27 15.41 -12.50
N ASN A 131 -4.81 14.20 -12.14
CA ASN A 131 -5.16 12.97 -12.85
C ASN A 131 -6.32 12.23 -12.17
N ILE A 132 -6.90 12.77 -11.10
CA ILE A 132 -8.07 12.18 -10.44
C ILE A 132 -9.30 12.57 -11.26
N ASP A 133 -10.14 11.59 -11.60
CA ASP A 133 -11.38 11.86 -12.33
C ASP A 133 -12.30 12.71 -11.44
N GLU A 134 -13.06 13.62 -12.06
CA GLU A 134 -13.89 14.59 -11.35
C GLU A 134 -14.80 13.96 -10.30
N LYS A 135 -15.42 12.81 -10.64
CA LYS A 135 -16.26 12.03 -9.72
C LYS A 135 -15.56 11.61 -8.42
N PHE A 136 -14.23 11.43 -8.44
CA PHE A 136 -13.46 10.98 -7.28
C PHE A 136 -12.80 12.12 -6.50
N ILE A 137 -12.93 13.38 -6.93
CA ILE A 137 -12.22 14.50 -6.28
C ILE A 137 -12.66 14.67 -4.83
N GLN A 138 -13.97 14.71 -4.56
CA GLN A 138 -14.49 14.88 -3.20
C GLN A 138 -14.08 13.71 -2.30
N LEU A 139 -14.21 12.48 -2.79
CA LEU A 139 -13.77 11.30 -2.07
C LEU A 139 -12.25 11.32 -1.79
N HIS A 140 -11.43 11.78 -2.73
CA HIS A 140 -9.99 11.94 -2.50
C HIS A 140 -9.70 12.92 -1.37
N ILE A 141 -10.34 14.10 -1.39
CA ILE A 141 -10.16 15.13 -0.36
C ILE A 141 -10.51 14.57 1.01
N GLU A 142 -11.64 13.87 1.10
CA GLU A 142 -12.11 13.26 2.34
C GLU A 142 -11.16 12.16 2.84
N ILE A 143 -10.65 11.29 1.97
CA ILE A 143 -9.67 10.25 2.34
C ILE A 143 -8.35 10.87 2.84
N ILE A 144 -7.86 11.94 2.19
CA ILE A 144 -6.65 12.64 2.63
C ILE A 144 -6.89 13.32 3.98
N LYS A 145 -8.07 13.89 4.18
CA LYS A 145 -8.51 14.49 5.44
C LYS A 145 -8.57 13.44 6.57
N GLN A 146 -9.21 12.31 6.34
CA GLN A 146 -9.25 11.19 7.29
C GLN A 146 -7.87 10.67 7.64
N ARG A 147 -6.96 10.55 6.66
CA ARG A 147 -5.55 10.22 6.95
C ARG A 147 -4.94 11.21 7.94
N HIS A 148 -5.15 12.51 7.75
CA HIS A 148 -4.62 13.50 8.69
C HIS A 148 -5.23 13.36 10.07
N ASN A 149 -6.54 13.10 10.17
CA ASN A 149 -7.20 12.93 11.46
C ASN A 149 -6.71 11.67 12.21
N PHE A 150 -6.55 10.54 11.52
CA PHE A 150 -6.03 9.31 12.13
C PHE A 150 -4.52 9.33 12.39
N ALA A 151 -3.73 10.08 11.60
CA ALA A 151 -2.26 10.08 11.70
C ALA A 151 -1.68 11.27 12.48
N ALA A 152 -2.40 12.39 12.61
CA ALA A 152 -1.85 13.63 13.17
C ALA A 152 -2.47 14.01 14.52
N HIS A 153 -3.79 13.97 14.72
CA HIS A 153 -4.40 14.40 15.99
C HIS A 153 -5.82 13.84 16.20
N SER A 154 -6.01 12.95 17.18
CA SER A 154 -7.33 12.64 17.76
C SER A 154 -7.81 13.87 18.54
N GLY A 155 -8.63 14.75 17.95
CA GLY A 155 -9.27 15.84 18.70
C GLY A 155 -9.62 17.12 17.94
N ALA A 156 -9.11 17.33 16.72
CA ALA A 156 -9.46 18.53 15.94
C ALA A 156 -10.84 18.41 15.26
N GLU A 157 -11.22 17.18 14.88
CA GLU A 157 -12.55 16.86 14.38
C GLU A 157 -13.13 15.73 15.24
N ARG A 158 -14.42 15.82 15.57
CA ARG A 158 -15.17 14.83 16.39
C ARG A 158 -15.41 13.52 15.63
N ILE A 159 -14.35 12.93 15.08
CA ILE A 159 -14.35 11.60 14.47
C ILE A 159 -14.28 10.53 15.56
N GLU A 160 -13.45 10.78 16.58
CA GLU A 160 -13.43 10.01 17.82
C GLU A 160 -13.88 10.96 18.93
N SER A 161 -14.96 10.62 19.65
CA SER A 161 -15.40 11.39 20.83
C SER A 161 -15.38 10.52 22.07
N VAL A 162 -14.92 11.11 23.16
CA VAL A 162 -14.96 10.53 24.50
C VAL A 162 -15.83 11.44 25.35
N GLU A 163 -16.88 10.87 25.93
CA GLU A 163 -17.72 11.55 26.91
C GLU A 163 -17.61 10.82 28.25
N VAL A 164 -17.69 11.58 29.34
CA VAL A 164 -17.74 11.03 30.69
C VAL A 164 -19.16 11.26 31.19
N ALA A 165 -19.91 10.17 31.30
CA ALA A 165 -21.32 10.20 31.68
C ALA A 165 -21.47 9.85 33.16
N LEU A 166 -22.08 10.76 33.93
CA LEU A 166 -22.61 10.42 35.25
C LEU A 166 -23.97 9.77 35.04
N VAL A 167 -24.10 8.50 35.40
CA VAL A 167 -25.34 7.74 35.27
C VAL A 167 -25.94 7.53 36.65
N PHE A 168 -27.20 7.89 36.81
CA PHE A 168 -27.96 7.68 38.03
C PHE A 168 -29.44 7.40 37.69
N PRO A 169 -30.16 6.63 38.53
CA PRO A 169 -31.55 6.28 38.29
C PRO A 169 -32.47 7.50 38.30
N GLN A 170 -33.53 7.47 37.49
CA GLN A 170 -34.56 8.53 37.46
C GLN A 170 -35.42 8.55 38.75
N GLN A 171 -35.49 7.41 39.46
CA GLN A 171 -36.33 7.23 40.64
C GLN A 171 -35.81 8.02 41.85
N ARG A 172 -36.73 8.75 42.52
CA ARG A 172 -36.35 9.71 43.58
C ARG A 172 -35.71 9.12 44.83
N ASN A 173 -35.97 7.86 45.10
CA ASN A 173 -35.45 7.15 46.25
C ASN A 173 -34.07 6.51 45.99
N ALA A 174 -33.57 6.54 44.75
CA ALA A 174 -32.36 5.84 44.34
C ALA A 174 -31.20 6.78 43.95
N TYR A 175 -31.30 8.09 44.19
CA TYR A 175 -30.26 9.07 43.82
C TYR A 175 -28.88 8.85 44.46
N HIS A 176 -28.82 8.09 45.55
CA HIS A 176 -27.57 7.72 46.19
C HIS A 176 -26.78 6.65 45.40
N ILE A 177 -27.42 6.03 44.40
CA ILE A 177 -26.80 5.09 43.47
C ILE A 177 -26.43 5.89 42.22
N PHE A 178 -25.14 6.07 42.00
CA PHE A 178 -24.60 6.68 40.78
C PHE A 178 -23.29 6.02 40.41
N ASP A 179 -22.94 6.08 39.14
CA ASP A 179 -21.65 5.63 38.65
C ASP A 179 -21.19 6.51 37.49
N ILE A 180 -19.89 6.47 37.20
CA ILE A 180 -19.26 7.25 36.14
C ILE A 180 -18.84 6.29 35.04
N PHE A 181 -19.38 6.50 33.84
CA PHE A 181 -19.04 5.73 32.65
C PHE A 181 -18.21 6.58 31.69
N THR A 182 -17.32 5.93 30.95
CA THR A 182 -16.64 6.53 29.81
C THR A 182 -17.29 6.01 28.53
N GLU A 183 -17.84 6.91 27.74
CA GLU A 183 -18.54 6.62 26.48
C GLU A 183 -17.62 6.97 25.31
N LEU A 184 -17.06 5.93 24.68
CA LEU A 184 -16.15 6.07 23.55
C LEU A 184 -16.91 5.83 22.24
N ASN A 185 -17.10 6.87 21.45
CA ASN A 185 -17.66 6.78 20.11
C ASN A 185 -16.54 6.87 19.08
N GLN A 186 -16.26 5.74 18.42
CA GLN A 186 -15.26 5.63 17.37
C GLN A 186 -15.79 4.78 16.21
N PRO A 187 -15.89 5.33 15.00
CA PRO A 187 -16.23 4.55 13.81
C PRO A 187 -15.04 3.71 13.37
N ASP A 188 -15.30 2.43 13.08
CA ASP A 188 -14.26 1.48 12.67
C ASP A 188 -13.89 1.58 11.18
N ALA A 189 -14.83 2.04 10.34
CA ALA A 189 -14.63 2.36 8.93
C ALA A 189 -15.66 3.38 8.47
N PHE A 190 -15.26 4.30 7.59
CA PHE A 190 -16.15 5.32 7.01
C PHE A 190 -16.50 4.97 5.57
N ASN A 191 -17.79 4.80 5.28
CA ASN A 191 -18.33 4.88 3.92
C ASN A 191 -19.35 6.02 3.92
N GLN A 192 -18.90 7.25 3.72
CA GLN A 192 -19.78 8.43 3.69
C GLN A 192 -20.41 8.70 2.31
N PHE A 193 -20.01 7.97 1.27
CA PHE A 193 -20.53 8.16 -0.09
C PHE A 193 -21.24 6.88 -0.55
N GLU A 194 -22.56 6.97 -0.73
CA GLU A 194 -23.42 5.82 -1.09
C GLU A 194 -23.05 5.20 -2.44
N ASP A 195 -22.62 6.02 -3.41
CA ASP A 195 -22.36 5.57 -4.80
C ASP A 195 -20.89 5.35 -5.16
N LEU A 196 -19.94 5.82 -4.34
CA LEU A 196 -18.51 5.78 -4.67
C LEU A 196 -17.69 5.21 -3.52
N LYS A 197 -17.06 4.07 -3.77
CA LYS A 197 -16.26 3.38 -2.76
C LYS A 197 -14.79 3.81 -2.85
N PHE A 198 -14.13 3.83 -1.69
CA PHE A 198 -12.70 4.09 -1.60
C PHE A 198 -11.89 3.16 -2.52
N ILE A 199 -12.27 1.88 -2.62
CA ILE A 199 -11.61 0.91 -3.50
C ILE A 199 -11.63 1.33 -4.97
N ASP A 200 -12.69 1.96 -5.45
CA ASP A 200 -12.81 2.40 -6.86
C ASP A 200 -11.85 3.55 -7.15
N LEU A 201 -11.73 4.49 -6.22
CA LEU A 201 -10.73 5.56 -6.29
C LEU A 201 -9.30 4.98 -6.29
N VAL A 202 -9.01 3.99 -5.46
CA VAL A 202 -7.68 3.34 -5.43
C VAL A 202 -7.40 2.59 -6.73
N LYS A 203 -8.39 1.87 -7.28
CA LYS A 203 -8.30 1.20 -8.59
C LYS A 203 -8.05 2.20 -9.73
N HIS A 204 -8.70 3.36 -9.69
CA HIS A 204 -8.44 4.46 -10.63
C HIS A 204 -6.97 4.91 -10.57
N GLN A 205 -6.47 5.22 -9.38
CA GLN A 205 -5.08 5.63 -9.19
C GLN A 205 -4.07 4.53 -9.55
N TYR A 206 -4.41 3.27 -9.29
CA TYR A 206 -3.62 2.12 -9.68
C TYR A 206 -3.40 2.09 -11.20
N ASN A 207 -4.48 2.26 -11.97
CA ASN A 207 -4.42 2.28 -13.44
C ASN A 207 -3.54 3.42 -13.96
N ILE A 208 -3.61 4.60 -13.34
CA ILE A 208 -2.73 5.74 -13.67
C ILE A 208 -1.26 5.38 -13.41
N ALA A 209 -0.95 4.79 -12.27
CA ALA A 209 0.41 4.37 -11.93
C ALA A 209 0.95 3.33 -12.91
N VAL A 210 0.15 2.32 -13.27
CA VAL A 210 0.50 1.30 -14.28
C VAL A 210 0.74 1.94 -15.65
N LYS A 211 -0.14 2.84 -16.09
CA LYS A 211 0.03 3.57 -17.36
C LYS A 211 1.35 4.34 -17.38
N LYS A 212 1.66 5.09 -16.32
CA LYS A 212 2.91 5.84 -16.19
C LYS A 212 4.15 4.96 -16.20
N ARG A 213 4.10 3.78 -15.56
CA ARG A 213 5.20 2.80 -15.63
C ARG A 213 5.43 2.31 -17.04
N ASN A 214 4.36 1.97 -17.77
CA ASN A 214 4.45 1.49 -19.14
C ASN A 214 5.00 2.57 -20.07
N GLU A 215 4.58 3.83 -19.92
CA GLU A 215 5.12 4.99 -20.65
C GLU A 215 6.63 5.16 -20.38
N LEU A 216 7.05 5.13 -19.11
CA LEU A 216 8.46 5.25 -18.73
C LEU A 216 9.32 4.10 -19.24
N GLN A 217 8.80 2.86 -19.22
CA GLN A 217 9.50 1.70 -19.79
C GLN A 217 9.77 1.88 -21.28
N LYS A 218 8.79 2.32 -22.07
CA LYS A 218 8.96 2.60 -23.50
C LYS A 218 10.01 3.69 -23.72
N LEU A 219 9.95 4.79 -22.96
CA LEU A 219 10.91 5.88 -23.06
C LEU A 219 12.34 5.46 -22.71
N ILE A 220 12.53 4.62 -21.69
CA ILE A 220 13.86 4.07 -21.34
C ILE A 220 14.40 3.24 -22.50
N ILE A 221 13.58 2.38 -23.11
CA ILE A 221 14.00 1.58 -24.26
C ILE A 221 14.40 2.48 -25.43
N GLU A 222 13.61 3.52 -25.71
CA GLU A 222 13.84 4.40 -26.85
C GLU A 222 15.03 5.34 -26.67
N ARG A 223 15.27 5.84 -25.45
CA ARG A 223 16.27 6.86 -25.17
C ARG A 223 17.54 6.28 -24.54
N ASP A 224 17.39 5.54 -23.44
CA ASP A 224 18.55 5.10 -22.66
C ASP A 224 19.23 3.87 -23.28
N LEU A 225 18.48 3.01 -23.98
CA LEU A 225 19.02 1.76 -24.52
C LEU A 225 19.56 1.86 -25.95
N LYS A 226 19.05 2.78 -26.77
CA LYS A 226 19.47 2.95 -28.18
C LYS A 226 20.86 3.58 -28.34
N GLU A 227 21.37 4.27 -27.33
CA GLU A 227 22.67 4.96 -27.40
C GLU A 227 23.89 4.01 -27.44
N LYS A 228 23.71 2.74 -27.04
CA LYS A 228 24.82 1.77 -26.90
C LYS A 228 24.62 0.56 -27.79
N ASN A 229 25.72 0.09 -28.39
CA ASN A 229 25.72 -1.16 -29.15
C ASN A 229 25.69 -2.39 -28.23
N ILE A 230 25.41 -3.56 -28.80
CA ILE A 230 25.23 -4.81 -28.05
C ILE A 230 26.50 -5.25 -27.31
N ASP A 231 27.69 -5.01 -27.88
CA ASP A 231 28.96 -5.40 -27.26
C ASP A 231 29.24 -4.59 -26.00
N GLU A 232 28.90 -3.31 -26.00
CA GLU A 232 29.01 -2.46 -24.82
C GLU A 232 28.07 -2.94 -23.70
N TRP A 233 26.82 -3.30 -24.05
CA TRP A 233 25.88 -3.88 -23.10
C TRP A 233 26.39 -5.21 -22.51
N ILE A 234 26.94 -6.09 -23.34
CA ILE A 234 27.55 -7.35 -22.87
C ILE A 234 28.69 -7.06 -21.90
N ARG A 235 29.58 -6.11 -22.23
CA ARG A 235 30.72 -5.73 -21.38
C ARG A 235 30.27 -5.25 -20.00
N LEU A 236 29.25 -4.38 -19.95
CA LEU A 236 28.67 -3.89 -18.69
C LEU A 236 27.99 -5.02 -17.91
N GLY A 237 27.27 -5.90 -18.61
CA GLY A 237 26.52 -7.01 -18.04
C GLY A 237 27.38 -8.13 -17.47
N LYS A 238 28.58 -8.40 -18.02
CA LYS A 238 29.48 -9.47 -17.56
C LYS A 238 29.78 -9.41 -16.06
N LYS A 239 29.85 -8.20 -15.47
CA LYS A 239 30.04 -8.01 -14.01
C LYS A 239 28.97 -8.68 -13.15
N SER A 240 27.77 -8.91 -13.69
CA SER A 240 26.67 -9.56 -12.99
C SER A 240 26.78 -11.09 -12.94
N LEU A 241 27.62 -11.69 -13.79
CA LEU A 241 27.86 -13.14 -13.79
C LEU A 241 28.88 -13.55 -12.73
N ASN A 242 29.84 -12.67 -12.41
CA ASN A 242 30.96 -12.94 -11.51
C ASN A 242 30.72 -12.56 -10.05
N LYS A 243 29.57 -11.97 -9.71
CA LYS A 243 29.21 -11.74 -8.31
C LYS A 243 28.74 -13.06 -7.70
N PHE A 244 29.41 -13.45 -6.61
CA PHE A 244 29.29 -14.64 -5.75
C PHE A 244 30.15 -15.82 -6.15
#